data_AF-A0A2E0L8Z5-F1
#
_entry.id   AF-A0A2E0L8Z5-F1
#
_cell.length_a   1.000
_cell.length_b   1.000
_cell.length_c   1.000
_cell.angle_alpha   90.00
_cell.angle_beta   90.00
_cell.angle_gamma   90.00
#
_symmetry.space_group_name_H-M   'P 1'
#
loop_
_entity.id
_entity.type
_entity.pdbx_description
1 polymer ?
#
loop_
_entity_poly.entity_id
_entity_poly.type
_entity_poly.pdbx_seq_one_letter_code
_entity_poly.pdbx_strand_id
1 'polypeptide(L)'
;MRALLTVLIYLLLMTLPAAAQNGVDYAIGNIRQPELSPDTSAVILAFDVTNLGGAANNGSMVRVINDDTENEIASQSLRPLGASESVTILLPLPLELLPPDREQAIRVTVGIGDVEPSTGNVDNNSAVIVVPRLEDLLAQTGQPDTNADGRPDNSLESILEQFGFDTSDPVHMAALAATVVALAILLVLFLIILRLLIVRRKPRYVVQLPPYANVPPMAPSTTAGRRQGWQAHAQNDLAPPSPSDEGSTHIRKLLTGLEGQKLNNWEVTGVRMNQYDQYGRVARSEVVATRDITRRLNKTIDRAADLDEDQISRRVRPVARKLVGQFRRKISPRSAMLPIAIDIAFQGVHGEVRIRFELYYLEQGRWRLVDLWEPEMTVSGRMIHENFTYSLSGLRPGEPQNTFSRRLQDDLTTVLTEMLRHEPPAHDTGASRPIPPLPA
;
A
#
# COMPACT_ATOMS: atom_id res chain seq x y z
N MET A 1 0.01 -1.49 14.96
CA MET A 1 -1.04 -0.44 15.02
C MET A 1 -0.90 0.38 16.30
N ARG A 2 -0.89 -0.22 17.51
CA ARG A 2 -0.68 0.51 18.78
C ARG A 2 0.62 1.32 18.83
N ALA A 3 1.77 0.71 18.50
CA ALA A 3 3.06 1.41 18.51
C ALA A 3 3.15 2.60 17.52
N LEU A 4 2.44 2.54 16.39
CA LEU A 4 2.44 3.61 15.39
C LEU A 4 1.62 4.82 15.86
N LEU A 5 0.49 4.56 16.54
CA LEU A 5 -0.37 5.60 17.11
C LEU A 5 0.37 6.40 18.19
N THR A 6 1.18 5.72 19.01
CA THR A 6 1.98 6.36 20.07
C THR A 6 3.04 7.30 19.50
N VAL A 7 3.70 6.91 18.40
CA VAL A 7 4.69 7.75 17.72
C VAL A 7 4.04 9.00 17.11
N LEU A 8 2.84 8.87 16.52
CA LEU A 8 2.12 9.99 15.92
C LEU A 8 1.69 11.03 16.97
N ILE A 9 1.25 10.58 18.15
CA ILE A 9 0.87 11.47 19.26
C ILE A 9 2.08 12.22 19.81
N TYR A 10 3.22 11.54 19.94
CA TYR A 10 4.47 12.17 20.38
C TYR A 10 4.95 13.25 19.40
N LEU A 11 4.78 13.01 18.11
CA LEU A 11 5.11 13.96 17.05
C LEU A 11 4.21 15.19 17.02
N LEU A 12 2.90 15.01 17.28
CA LEU A 12 1.94 16.12 17.36
C LEU A 12 2.19 17.03 18.58
N LEU A 13 2.71 16.46 19.68
CA LEU A 13 3.06 17.21 20.88
C LEU A 13 4.34 18.05 20.72
N MET A 14 5.21 17.72 19.75
CA MET A 14 6.44 18.47 19.50
C MET A 14 6.26 19.73 18.64
N THR A 15 5.10 19.94 18.01
CA THR A 15 4.84 21.14 17.19
C THR A 15 4.25 22.32 17.97
N LEU A 16 4.01 22.17 19.28
CA LEU A 16 3.44 23.22 20.13
C LEU A 16 4.34 24.44 20.44
N PRO A 17 5.69 24.42 20.39
CA PRO A 17 6.48 25.59 20.77
C PRO A 17 6.50 26.72 19.72
N ALA A 18 6.12 26.47 18.46
CA ALA A 18 6.14 27.49 17.39
C ALA A 18 5.04 28.56 17.53
N ALA A 19 4.05 28.38 18.41
CA ALA A 19 2.95 29.32 18.61
C ALA A 19 3.18 30.33 19.75
N ALA A 20 4.38 30.40 20.34
CA ALA A 20 4.66 31.17 21.56
C ALA A 20 5.42 32.50 21.34
N GLN A 21 5.87 32.84 20.13
CA GLN A 21 6.68 34.04 19.87
C GLN A 21 5.87 35.15 19.18
N ASN A 22 4.87 35.71 19.86
CA ASN A 22 4.07 36.83 19.33
C ASN A 22 4.68 38.23 19.62
N GLY A 23 5.92 38.31 20.13
CA GLY A 23 6.63 39.58 20.37
C GLY A 23 7.58 39.92 19.22
N VAL A 24 7.76 41.21 18.93
CA VAL A 24 8.86 41.70 18.07
C VAL A 24 10.18 41.57 18.86
N ASP A 25 11.28 41.21 18.19
CA ASP A 25 12.60 41.01 18.81
C ASP A 25 13.69 41.45 17.81
N TYR A 26 14.27 42.63 17.98
CA TYR A 26 15.30 43.19 17.11
C TYR A 26 16.71 42.87 17.62
N ALA A 27 17.51 42.20 16.81
CA ALA A 27 18.90 41.90 17.10
C ALA A 27 19.85 42.69 16.19
N ILE A 28 20.95 43.20 16.77
CA ILE A 28 22.06 43.78 16.00
C ILE A 28 23.08 42.68 15.71
N GLY A 29 23.47 42.51 14.45
CA GLY A 29 24.43 41.50 14.00
C GLY A 29 25.32 42.01 12.87
N ASN A 30 26.25 41.15 12.41
CA ASN A 30 27.15 41.40 11.27
C ASN A 30 27.81 42.79 11.28
N ILE A 31 28.41 43.14 12.42
CA ILE A 31 29.10 44.43 12.62
C ILE A 31 30.36 44.44 11.76
N ARG A 32 30.42 45.36 10.81
CA ARG A 32 31.57 45.55 9.92
C ARG A 32 32.55 46.53 10.56
N GLN A 33 33.81 46.50 10.10
CA GLN A 33 34.80 47.45 10.57
C GLN A 33 34.38 48.88 10.17
N PRO A 34 34.54 49.88 11.06
CA PRO A 34 34.25 51.26 10.73
C PRO A 34 35.13 51.75 9.57
N GLU A 35 34.53 52.38 8.57
CA GLU A 35 35.23 52.92 7.41
C GLU A 35 35.11 54.44 7.35
N LEU A 36 36.13 55.13 6.82
CA LEU A 36 36.04 56.56 6.56
C LEU A 36 35.14 56.82 5.35
N SER A 37 34.24 57.79 5.50
CA SER A 37 33.44 58.28 4.38
C SER A 37 34.34 58.79 3.24
N PRO A 38 33.93 58.69 1.95
CA PRO A 38 34.76 59.11 0.80
C PRO A 38 35.26 60.56 0.85
N ASP A 39 34.52 61.43 1.52
CA ASP A 39 34.83 62.85 1.74
C ASP A 39 35.62 63.10 3.04
N THR A 40 35.97 62.05 3.77
CA THR A 40 36.69 62.06 5.05
C THR A 40 36.05 62.92 6.15
N SER A 41 34.75 63.23 6.04
CA SER A 41 34.05 64.06 7.03
C SER A 41 33.42 63.27 8.18
N ALA A 42 33.27 61.95 8.00
CA ALA A 42 32.59 61.06 8.93
C ALA A 42 33.18 59.64 8.92
N VAL A 43 32.97 58.89 10.01
CA VAL A 43 33.16 57.44 10.09
C VAL A 43 31.82 56.76 9.86
N ILE A 44 31.75 55.81 8.93
CA ILE A 44 30.53 55.05 8.63
C ILE A 44 30.54 53.77 9.46
N LEU A 45 29.54 53.64 10.35
CA LEU A 45 29.25 52.39 11.02
C LEU A 45 28.31 51.55 10.16
N ALA A 46 28.67 50.30 9.90
CA ALA A 46 27.86 49.36 9.12
C ALA A 46 27.56 48.10 9.93
N PHE A 47 26.27 47.79 10.11
CA PHE A 47 25.78 46.61 10.83
C PHE A 47 24.38 46.24 10.33
N ASP A 48 23.96 45.00 10.58
CA ASP A 48 22.64 44.51 10.22
C ASP A 48 21.71 44.53 11.43
N VAL A 49 20.46 44.94 11.21
CA VAL A 49 19.37 44.80 12.18
C VAL A 49 18.39 43.76 11.65
N THR A 50 18.15 42.73 12.45
CA THR A 50 17.27 41.61 12.09
C THR A 50 16.14 41.46 13.09
N ASN A 51 14.92 41.24 12.63
CA ASN A 51 13.77 40.93 13.49
C ASN A 51 13.63 39.41 13.70
N LEU A 52 14.06 38.91 14.85
CA LEU A 52 13.93 37.51 15.26
C LEU A 52 12.52 37.13 15.74
N GLY A 53 11.67 38.13 15.98
CA GLY A 53 10.31 37.96 16.49
C GLY A 53 9.22 38.03 15.42
N GLY A 54 8.00 38.32 15.88
CA GLY A 54 6.86 38.61 15.01
C GLY A 54 7.03 39.90 14.22
N ALA A 55 6.26 40.07 13.14
CA ALA A 55 6.34 41.26 12.30
C ALA A 55 6.03 42.55 13.08
N ALA A 56 6.90 43.55 12.95
CA ALA A 56 6.71 44.86 13.57
C ALA A 56 5.71 45.71 12.78
N ASN A 57 4.82 46.40 13.49
CA ASN A 57 3.83 47.30 12.89
C ASN A 57 4.23 48.77 12.98
N ASN A 58 5.15 49.12 13.89
CA ASN A 58 5.63 50.48 14.11
C ASN A 58 7.11 50.58 13.75
N GLY A 59 7.53 51.74 13.26
CA GLY A 59 8.94 52.04 13.07
C GLY A 59 9.66 52.19 14.41
N SER A 60 10.99 52.16 14.36
CA SER A 60 11.89 52.24 15.50
C SER A 60 13.00 53.26 15.26
N MET A 61 13.81 53.55 16.27
CA MET A 61 15.03 54.33 16.13
C MET A 61 16.26 53.45 16.42
N VAL A 62 17.27 53.59 15.56
CA VAL A 62 18.63 53.15 15.84
C VAL A 62 19.34 54.32 16.49
N ARG A 63 19.87 54.14 17.69
CA ARG A 63 20.57 55.17 18.45
C ARG A 63 22.01 54.78 18.67
N VAL A 64 22.89 55.76 18.60
CA VAL A 64 24.30 55.58 18.83
C VAL A 64 24.71 56.44 20.00
N ILE A 65 25.16 55.78 21.05
CA ILE A 65 25.43 56.34 22.36
C ILE A 65 26.92 56.18 22.64
N ASN A 66 27.55 57.24 23.11
CA ASN A 66 28.92 57.17 23.60
C ASN A 66 28.95 56.33 24.88
N ASP A 67 29.70 55.22 24.92
CA ASP A 67 29.67 54.31 26.06
C ASP A 67 30.26 54.92 27.34
N ASP A 68 31.16 55.92 27.20
CA ASP A 68 31.77 56.60 28.34
C ASP A 68 30.88 57.71 28.92
N THR A 69 30.14 58.42 28.07
CA THR A 69 29.41 59.65 28.46
C THR A 69 27.89 59.47 28.48
N GLU A 70 27.38 58.34 28.00
CA GLU A 70 25.95 58.03 27.81
C GLU A 70 25.19 59.04 26.94
N ASN A 71 25.89 59.95 26.25
CA ASN A 71 25.27 60.91 25.35
C ASN A 71 24.96 60.27 23.98
N GLU A 72 23.78 60.54 23.44
CA GLU A 72 23.40 60.18 22.08
C GLU A 72 24.21 61.05 21.09
N ILE A 73 25.02 60.40 20.25
CA ILE A 73 25.89 61.03 19.25
C ILE A 73 25.15 61.14 17.90
N ALA A 74 24.39 60.11 17.53
CA ALA A 74 23.65 60.06 16.28
C ALA A 74 22.44 59.12 16.41
N SER A 75 21.44 59.33 15.56
CA SER A 75 20.30 58.43 15.45
C SER A 75 19.72 58.40 14.03
N GLN A 76 19.10 57.29 13.69
CA GLN A 76 18.48 57.05 12.39
C GLN A 76 17.16 56.30 12.57
N SER A 77 16.14 56.68 11.79
CA SER A 77 14.86 55.97 11.80
C SER A 77 14.96 54.65 11.06
N LEU A 78 14.40 53.61 11.68
CA LEU A 78 14.28 52.26 11.15
C LEU A 78 12.81 51.98 10.82
N ARG A 79 12.54 51.62 9.56
CA ARG A 79 11.19 51.20 9.15
C ARG A 79 10.79 49.89 9.88
N PRO A 80 9.49 49.62 10.05
CA PRO A 80 9.05 48.33 10.59
C PRO A 80 9.62 47.18 9.75
N LEU A 81 10.19 46.20 10.43
CA LEU A 81 10.71 44.96 9.83
C LEU A 81 9.69 43.83 10.00
N GLY A 82 9.44 43.08 8.92
CA GLY A 82 8.69 41.83 8.94
C GLY A 82 9.37 40.75 9.80
N ALA A 83 8.69 39.64 10.03
CA ALA A 83 9.29 38.50 10.75
C ALA A 83 10.50 37.98 9.96
N SER A 84 11.64 37.82 10.63
CA SER A 84 12.93 37.40 10.06
C SER A 84 13.49 38.35 8.97
N GLU A 85 12.97 39.57 8.84
CA GLU A 85 13.51 40.55 7.90
C GLU A 85 14.80 41.18 8.49
N SER A 86 15.80 41.38 7.63
CA SER A 86 17.08 42.00 7.97
C SER A 86 17.36 43.21 7.07
N VAL A 87 17.93 44.26 7.66
CA VAL A 87 18.34 45.47 6.94
C VAL A 87 19.72 45.94 7.40
N THR A 88 20.57 46.28 6.44
CA THR A 88 21.87 46.90 6.71
C THR A 88 21.69 48.39 7.00
N ILE A 89 22.22 48.83 8.12
CA ILE A 89 22.27 50.22 8.54
C ILE A 89 23.65 50.77 8.24
N LEU A 90 23.70 51.92 7.58
CA LEU A 90 24.91 52.70 7.32
C LEU A 90 24.75 54.04 8.02
N LEU A 91 25.41 54.20 9.16
CA LEU A 91 25.28 55.39 9.99
C LEU A 91 26.56 56.23 9.96
N PRO A 92 26.53 57.43 9.36
CA PRO A 92 27.68 58.34 9.37
C PRO A 92 27.79 59.04 10.73
N LEU A 93 28.95 58.92 11.36
CA LEU A 93 29.33 59.63 12.57
C LEU A 93 30.29 60.78 12.24
N PRO A 94 29.89 62.05 12.47
CA PRO A 94 30.78 63.19 12.26
C PRO A 94 32.08 63.06 13.07
N LEU A 95 33.23 63.30 12.42
CA LEU A 95 34.53 63.19 13.08
C LEU A 95 34.70 64.15 14.27
N GLU A 96 34.00 65.28 14.27
CA GLU A 96 34.02 66.27 15.38
C GLU A 96 33.51 65.70 16.70
N LEU A 97 32.70 64.65 16.66
CA LEU A 97 32.12 64.00 17.83
C LEU A 97 32.99 62.83 18.34
N LEU A 98 34.08 62.52 17.63
CA LEU A 98 35.01 61.46 17.98
C LEU A 98 36.36 62.04 18.42
N PRO A 99 36.91 61.60 19.56
CA PRO A 99 38.22 62.05 19.99
C PRO A 99 39.31 61.49 19.05
N PRO A 100 40.21 62.33 18.51
CA PRO A 100 41.14 61.90 17.46
C PRO A 100 42.27 60.99 17.96
N ASP A 101 42.58 61.00 19.26
CA ASP A 101 43.79 60.43 19.87
C ASP A 101 43.56 59.11 20.64
N ARG A 102 42.30 58.66 20.76
CA ARG A 102 41.96 57.43 21.51
C ARG A 102 40.90 56.61 20.78
N GLU A 103 40.91 55.30 21.01
CA GLU A 103 39.82 54.44 20.60
C GLU A 103 38.56 54.81 21.38
N GLN A 104 37.41 54.78 20.70
CA GLN A 104 36.13 55.10 21.33
C GLN A 104 35.20 53.89 21.23
N ALA A 105 34.77 53.37 22.38
CA ALA A 105 33.69 52.41 22.45
C ALA A 105 32.36 53.15 22.25
N ILE A 106 31.57 52.67 21.29
CA ILE A 106 30.28 53.23 20.91
C ILE A 106 29.22 52.15 21.06
N ARG A 107 28.16 52.43 21.80
CA ARG A 107 27.03 51.53 21.97
C ARG A 107 25.94 51.88 20.96
N VAL A 108 25.58 50.91 20.13
CA VAL A 108 24.42 51.00 19.24
C VAL A 108 23.25 50.30 19.91
N THR A 109 22.07 50.93 19.92
CA THR A 109 20.83 50.32 20.40
C THR A 109 19.71 50.44 19.37
N VAL A 110 18.80 49.47 19.36
CA VAL A 110 17.65 49.46 18.44
C VAL A 110 16.36 49.00 19.12
N GLY A 111 15.26 49.75 18.95
CA GLY A 111 13.92 49.29 19.36
C GLY A 111 13.60 49.25 20.85
N ILE A 112 14.58 49.50 21.72
CA ILE A 112 14.38 49.53 23.17
C ILE A 112 13.46 50.71 23.55
N GLY A 113 12.25 50.40 24.03
CA GLY A 113 11.24 51.37 24.43
C GLY A 113 10.31 51.86 23.31
N ASP A 114 10.69 51.65 22.03
CA ASP A 114 9.90 52.04 20.86
C ASP A 114 9.00 50.89 20.35
N VAL A 115 9.58 49.70 20.21
CA VAL A 115 8.88 48.50 19.66
C VAL A 115 8.88 47.33 20.66
N GLU A 116 9.90 47.27 21.52
CA GLU A 116 10.00 46.31 22.61
C GLU A 116 9.92 47.01 23.97
N PRO A 117 9.21 46.42 24.95
CA PRO A 117 9.21 46.96 26.31
C PRO A 117 10.62 46.83 26.91
N SER A 118 11.10 47.87 27.59
CA SER A 118 12.42 47.91 28.25
C SER A 118 12.62 46.85 29.35
N THR A 119 11.60 46.03 29.63
CA THR A 119 11.62 44.92 30.60
C THR A 119 11.75 43.54 29.92
N GLY A 120 11.85 43.48 28.59
CA GLY A 120 12.05 42.26 27.82
C GLY A 120 13.52 41.80 27.78
N ASN A 121 13.78 40.70 27.07
CA ASN A 121 15.14 40.23 26.78
C ASN A 121 15.76 41.14 25.70
N VAL A 122 16.33 42.27 26.10
CA VAL A 122 16.86 43.31 25.19
C VAL A 122 18.38 43.23 24.99
N ASP A 123 19.01 42.12 25.40
CA ASP A 123 20.47 41.98 25.40
C ASP A 123 21.04 41.99 23.97
N ASN A 124 20.28 41.47 23.00
CA ASN A 124 20.60 41.44 21.57
C ASN A 124 20.25 42.74 20.83
N ASN A 125 19.44 43.61 21.42
CA ASN A 125 19.09 44.93 20.88
C ASN A 125 20.21 45.96 21.03
N SER A 126 21.34 45.58 21.65
CA SER A 126 22.48 46.45 21.85
C SER A 126 23.78 45.78 21.43
N ALA A 127 24.68 46.55 20.83
CA ALA A 127 26.03 46.10 20.50
C ALA A 127 27.04 47.22 20.76
N VAL A 128 28.25 46.84 21.18
CA VAL A 128 29.36 47.78 21.36
C VAL A 128 30.30 47.65 20.16
N ILE A 129 30.54 48.76 19.48
CA ILE A 129 31.46 48.89 18.35
C ILE A 129 32.64 49.74 18.81
N VAL A 130 33.86 49.23 18.65
CA VAL A 130 35.07 50.00 18.96
C VAL A 130 35.49 50.72 17.69
N VAL A 131 35.48 52.05 17.72
CA VAL A 131 36.01 52.88 16.64
C VAL A 131 37.51 53.08 16.87
N PRO A 132 38.38 52.65 15.94
CA PRO A 132 39.82 52.85 16.04
C PRO A 132 40.19 54.33 16.03
N ARG A 133 41.44 54.65 16.38
CA ARG A 133 41.95 56.03 16.30
C ARG A 133 41.91 56.50 14.85
N LEU A 134 41.70 57.81 14.66
CA LEU A 134 41.57 58.38 13.31
C LEU A 134 42.83 58.13 12.45
N GLU A 135 44.01 58.16 13.08
CA GLU A 135 45.28 57.85 12.42
C GLU A 135 45.34 56.41 11.86
N ASP A 136 44.76 55.44 12.58
CA ASP A 136 44.76 54.03 12.18
C ASP A 136 43.79 53.79 11.01
N LEU A 137 42.63 54.45 11.02
CA LEU A 137 41.66 54.38 9.92
C LEU A 137 42.21 54.97 8.62
N LEU A 138 42.93 56.10 8.71
CA LEU A 138 43.58 56.73 7.55
C LEU A 138 44.68 55.84 6.96
N ALA A 139 45.37 55.04 7.79
CA ALA A 139 46.41 54.11 7.35
C ALA A 139 45.87 52.88 6.61
N GLN A 140 44.64 52.44 6.91
CA GLN A 140 44.03 51.23 6.32
C GLN A 140 43.49 51.44 4.89
N THR A 141 43.15 52.68 4.51
CA THR A 141 42.65 53.03 3.16
C THR A 141 43.63 52.79 1.99
N GLY A 142 44.86 52.31 2.26
CA GLY A 142 45.93 52.14 1.27
C GLY A 142 46.18 50.72 0.73
N GLN A 143 45.43 49.69 1.15
CA GLN A 143 45.78 48.29 0.85
C GLN A 143 44.64 47.55 0.09
N PRO A 144 44.85 47.12 -1.17
CA PRO A 144 43.82 46.40 -1.94
C PRO A 144 43.76 44.92 -1.53
N ASP A 145 42.58 44.45 -1.16
CA ASP A 145 42.30 43.05 -0.83
C ASP A 145 42.35 42.14 -2.06
N THR A 146 43.31 41.21 -2.08
CA THR A 146 43.33 40.04 -2.96
C THR A 146 43.04 38.80 -2.14
N ASN A 147 41.80 38.29 -2.19
CA ASN A 147 41.46 36.90 -1.88
C ASN A 147 40.12 36.52 -2.54
N ALA A 148 40.19 35.85 -3.69
CA ALA A 148 39.06 35.22 -4.35
C ALA A 148 39.50 33.86 -4.92
N ASP A 149 39.58 32.83 -4.06
CA ASP A 149 39.78 31.44 -4.48
C ASP A 149 38.42 30.76 -4.66
N GLY A 150 37.99 30.64 -5.92
CA GLY A 150 36.75 29.99 -6.33
C GLY A 150 36.91 28.48 -6.51
N ARG A 151 36.65 27.71 -5.45
CA ARG A 151 36.45 26.25 -5.54
C ARG A 151 34.96 25.96 -5.34
N PRO A 152 34.24 25.35 -6.30
CA PRO A 152 32.83 25.03 -6.13
C PRO A 152 32.69 23.89 -5.12
N ASP A 153 32.21 24.23 -3.93
CA ASP A 153 31.92 23.30 -2.86
C ASP A 153 30.54 22.67 -3.10
N ASN A 154 30.51 21.39 -3.50
CA ASN A 154 29.28 20.62 -3.70
C ASN A 154 28.83 19.96 -2.37
N SER A 155 29.08 20.63 -1.24
CA SER A 155 28.64 20.21 0.07
C SER A 155 27.11 20.32 0.15
N LEU A 156 26.47 19.43 0.91
CA LEU A 156 25.03 19.54 1.19
C LEU A 156 24.67 20.90 1.80
N GLU A 157 25.64 21.55 2.46
CA GLU A 157 25.54 22.90 3.02
C GLU A 157 25.33 23.94 1.92
N SER A 158 26.09 23.91 0.81
CA SER A 158 25.89 24.88 -0.28
C SER A 158 24.55 24.73 -1.01
N ILE A 159 24.02 23.50 -1.09
CA ILE A 159 22.68 23.25 -1.63
C ILE A 159 21.61 23.77 -0.66
N LEU A 160 21.78 23.58 0.65
CA LEU A 160 20.85 24.07 1.67
C LEU A 160 20.86 25.60 1.77
N GLU A 161 22.04 26.22 1.72
CA GLU A 161 22.21 27.67 1.63
C GLU A 161 21.57 28.25 0.36
N GLN A 162 21.64 27.54 -0.77
CA GLN A 162 20.95 27.95 -2.00
C GLN A 162 19.42 27.98 -1.84
N PHE A 163 18.86 27.19 -0.92
CA PHE A 163 17.45 27.24 -0.53
C PHE A 163 17.18 28.15 0.67
N GLY A 164 18.17 28.92 1.14
CA GLY A 164 18.06 29.86 2.25
C GLY A 164 18.07 29.22 3.63
N PHE A 165 18.50 27.97 3.76
CA PHE A 165 18.61 27.28 5.05
C PHE A 165 19.98 27.50 5.67
N ASP A 166 20.03 28.34 6.70
CA ASP A 166 21.19 28.46 7.58
C ASP A 166 21.23 27.27 8.57
N THR A 167 22.25 26.41 8.46
CA THR A 167 22.43 25.25 9.35
C THR A 167 22.93 25.63 10.75
N SER A 168 23.39 26.86 10.94
CA SER A 168 23.79 27.40 12.25
C SER A 168 22.61 27.96 13.04
N ASP A 169 21.50 28.29 12.36
CA ASP A 169 20.26 28.71 13.01
C ASP A 169 19.48 27.50 13.57
N PRO A 170 19.28 27.41 14.90
CA PRO A 170 18.51 26.34 15.51
C PRO A 170 17.06 26.26 15.02
N VAL A 171 16.46 27.37 14.56
CA VAL A 171 15.09 27.42 14.04
C VAL A 171 15.00 26.74 12.68
N HIS A 172 15.93 27.02 11.78
CA HIS A 172 16.02 26.38 10.47
C HIS A 172 16.30 24.88 10.59
N MET A 173 17.17 24.48 11.51
CA MET A 173 17.44 23.07 11.80
C MET A 173 16.21 22.34 12.37
N ALA A 174 15.44 23.00 13.25
CA ALA A 174 14.19 22.46 13.76
C ALA A 174 13.13 22.30 12.64
N ALA A 175 13.01 23.29 11.75
CA ALA A 175 12.10 23.26 10.61
C ALA A 175 12.46 22.14 9.60
N LEU A 176 13.75 21.97 9.32
CA LEU A 176 14.25 20.88 8.47
C LEU A 176 13.94 19.52 9.09
N ALA A 177 14.24 19.34 10.39
CA ALA A 177 13.93 18.10 11.11
C ALA A 177 12.42 17.80 11.09
N ALA A 178 11.57 18.80 11.35
CA ALA A 178 10.12 18.65 11.28
C ALA A 178 9.64 18.23 9.88
N THR A 179 10.22 18.83 8.83
CA THR A 179 9.90 18.50 7.43
C THR A 179 10.28 17.07 7.08
N VAL A 180 11.48 16.63 7.47
CA VAL A 180 11.94 15.25 7.25
C VAL A 180 11.02 14.25 7.95
N VAL A 181 10.63 14.54 9.20
CA VAL A 181 9.72 13.64 9.93
C VAL A 181 8.32 13.64 9.32
N ALA A 182 7.80 14.78 8.89
CA ALA A 182 6.52 14.85 8.17
C ALA A 182 6.55 14.01 6.88
N LEU A 183 7.64 14.09 6.10
CA LEU A 183 7.83 13.31 4.89
C LEU A 183 7.89 11.80 5.19
N ALA A 184 8.58 11.41 6.27
CA ALA A 184 8.66 10.02 6.70
C ALA A 184 7.29 9.47 7.13
N ILE A 185 6.48 10.25 7.85
CA ILE A 185 5.10 9.87 8.19
C ILE A 185 4.27 9.69 6.92
N LEU A 186 4.37 10.60 5.96
CA LEU A 186 3.61 10.56 4.71
C LEU A 186 4.01 9.33 3.89
N LEU A 187 5.30 9.00 3.82
CA LEU A 187 5.79 7.77 3.18
C LEU A 187 5.25 6.52 3.88
N VAL A 188 5.27 6.47 5.21
CA VAL A 188 4.69 5.34 5.97
C VAL A 188 3.19 5.21 5.72
N LEU A 189 2.45 6.33 5.71
CA LEU A 189 1.03 6.36 5.41
C LEU A 189 0.76 5.84 3.99
N PHE A 190 1.53 6.30 3.01
CA PHE A 190 1.46 5.84 1.62
C PHE A 190 1.71 4.34 1.52
N LEU A 191 2.75 3.81 2.18
CA LEU A 191 3.03 2.38 2.22
C LEU A 191 1.90 1.58 2.90
N ILE A 192 1.29 2.13 3.95
CA ILE A 192 0.11 1.53 4.58
C ILE A 192 -1.05 1.51 3.57
N ILE A 193 -1.40 2.63 2.94
CA ILE A 193 -2.49 2.70 1.95
C ILE A 193 -2.24 1.71 0.81
N LEU A 194 -1.02 1.66 0.27
CA LEU A 194 -0.63 0.72 -0.78
C LEU A 194 -0.82 -0.73 -0.32
N ARG A 195 -0.36 -1.06 0.88
CA ARG A 195 -0.57 -2.39 1.49
C ARG A 195 -2.05 -2.69 1.71
N LEU A 196 -2.86 -1.71 2.13
CA LEU A 196 -4.29 -1.87 2.33
C LEU A 196 -5.01 -2.15 1.01
N LEU A 197 -4.71 -1.37 -0.03
CA LEU A 197 -5.36 -1.47 -1.34
C LEU A 197 -4.98 -2.77 -2.07
N ILE A 198 -3.69 -3.13 -2.06
CA ILE A 198 -3.19 -4.29 -2.81
C ILE A 198 -3.41 -5.60 -2.05
N VAL A 199 -3.16 -5.62 -0.73
CA VAL A 199 -3.09 -6.89 0.03
C VAL A 199 -4.42 -7.27 0.69
N ARG A 200 -5.35 -6.33 0.94
CA ARG A 200 -6.58 -6.64 1.70
C ARG A 200 -7.81 -7.03 0.88
N ARG A 201 -7.78 -7.02 -0.46
CA ARG A 201 -8.87 -7.61 -1.23
C ARG A 201 -8.81 -9.13 -1.08
N LYS A 202 -9.40 -9.64 0.00
CA LYS A 202 -9.59 -11.08 0.19
C LYS A 202 -10.29 -11.61 -1.07
N PRO A 203 -9.77 -12.68 -1.69
CA PRO A 203 -10.47 -13.29 -2.81
C PRO A 203 -11.87 -13.67 -2.34
N ARG A 204 -12.89 -13.21 -3.05
CA ARG A 204 -14.29 -13.56 -2.81
C ARG A 204 -14.64 -14.66 -3.78
N TYR A 205 -15.13 -15.77 -3.26
CA TYR A 205 -15.76 -16.79 -4.08
C TYR A 205 -17.19 -16.30 -4.36
N VAL A 206 -17.48 -15.96 -5.61
CA VAL A 206 -18.82 -15.55 -6.02
C VAL A 206 -19.59 -16.82 -6.32
N VAL A 207 -20.74 -17.02 -5.65
CA VAL A 207 -21.64 -18.12 -6.00
C VAL A 207 -22.23 -17.80 -7.36
N GLN A 208 -21.80 -18.53 -8.37
CA GLN A 208 -22.33 -18.41 -9.73
C GLN A 208 -23.52 -19.36 -9.85
N LEU A 209 -24.66 -18.82 -10.28
CA LEU A 209 -25.79 -19.66 -10.69
C LEU A 209 -25.39 -20.39 -11.98
N PRO A 210 -25.76 -21.67 -12.13
CA PRO A 210 -25.52 -22.38 -13.36
C PRO A 210 -26.21 -21.66 -14.51
N PRO A 211 -25.67 -21.72 -15.74
CA PRO A 211 -26.14 -20.94 -16.87
C PRO A 211 -27.37 -21.55 -17.52
N TYR A 212 -27.97 -22.60 -16.93
CA TYR A 212 -29.06 -23.34 -17.56
C TYR A 212 -30.29 -22.46 -17.70
N ALA A 213 -30.94 -22.52 -18.85
CA ALA A 213 -32.21 -21.87 -19.05
C ALA A 213 -33.22 -22.37 -18.02
N ASN A 214 -33.98 -21.43 -17.44
CA ASN A 214 -35.14 -21.78 -16.64
C ASN A 214 -36.21 -22.37 -17.57
N VAL A 215 -36.07 -23.66 -17.88
CA VAL A 215 -37.08 -24.42 -18.59
C VAL A 215 -38.30 -24.60 -17.68
N PRO A 216 -39.53 -24.38 -18.21
CA PRO A 216 -40.75 -24.69 -17.47
C PRO A 216 -40.70 -26.11 -16.92
N PRO A 217 -41.32 -26.40 -15.76
CA PRO A 217 -41.34 -27.74 -15.20
C PRO A 217 -41.89 -28.74 -16.23
N MET A 218 -41.04 -29.63 -16.71
CA MET A 218 -41.45 -30.69 -17.64
C MET A 218 -41.91 -31.91 -16.87
N ALA A 219 -42.82 -32.70 -17.45
CA ALA A 219 -43.30 -33.92 -16.81
C ALA A 219 -42.12 -34.89 -16.56
N PRO A 220 -41.91 -35.41 -15.34
CA PRO A 220 -40.78 -36.30 -15.01
C PRO A 220 -40.76 -37.61 -15.79
N SER A 221 -41.88 -38.02 -16.38
CA SER A 221 -41.97 -39.19 -17.26
C SER A 221 -41.32 -38.96 -18.63
N THR A 222 -41.13 -37.71 -19.04
CA THR A 222 -40.48 -37.36 -20.31
C THR A 222 -38.96 -37.38 -20.17
N THR A 223 -38.25 -37.65 -21.27
CA THR A 223 -36.78 -37.61 -21.28
C THR A 223 -36.25 -36.23 -20.87
N ALA A 224 -36.88 -35.15 -21.31
CA ALA A 224 -36.47 -33.80 -20.96
C ALA A 224 -36.71 -33.48 -19.46
N GLY A 225 -37.83 -33.90 -18.88
CA GLY A 225 -38.08 -33.78 -17.44
C GLY A 225 -37.08 -34.58 -16.58
N ARG A 226 -36.71 -35.80 -17.01
CA ARG A 226 -35.65 -36.57 -16.34
C ARG A 226 -34.30 -35.87 -16.41
N ARG A 227 -33.90 -35.41 -17.59
CA ARG A 227 -32.66 -34.64 -17.80
C ARG A 227 -32.60 -33.40 -16.93
N GLN A 228 -33.70 -32.63 -16.84
CA GLN A 228 -33.81 -31.47 -15.95
C GLN A 228 -33.60 -31.86 -14.48
N GLY A 229 -34.21 -32.95 -14.01
CA GLY A 229 -33.99 -33.47 -12.66
C GLY A 229 -32.53 -33.87 -12.41
N TRP A 230 -31.92 -34.57 -13.37
CA TRP A 230 -30.54 -35.07 -13.25
C TRP A 230 -29.48 -33.97 -13.27
N GLN A 231 -29.70 -32.87 -14.00
CA GLN A 231 -28.76 -31.74 -14.06
C GLN A 231 -28.44 -31.17 -12.67
N ALA A 232 -29.42 -31.10 -11.77
CA ALA A 232 -29.20 -30.60 -10.40
C ALA A 232 -28.31 -31.53 -9.54
N HIS A 233 -28.21 -32.80 -9.91
CA HIS A 233 -27.40 -33.80 -9.19
C HIS A 233 -25.99 -33.96 -9.75
N ALA A 234 -25.73 -33.46 -10.97
CA ALA A 234 -24.44 -33.54 -11.62
C ALA A 234 -23.49 -32.44 -11.13
N GLN A 235 -22.85 -32.71 -9.99
CA GLN A 235 -22.04 -31.72 -9.28
C GLN A 235 -20.62 -31.56 -9.83
N ASN A 236 -20.06 -32.59 -10.46
CA ASN A 236 -18.67 -32.60 -10.93
C ASN A 236 -18.48 -33.61 -12.08
N ASP A 237 -17.24 -33.76 -12.51
CA ASP A 237 -16.78 -34.57 -13.64
C ASP A 237 -16.22 -35.95 -13.25
N LEU A 238 -16.36 -36.37 -11.98
CA LEU A 238 -15.80 -37.64 -11.53
C LEU A 238 -16.38 -38.81 -12.31
N ALA A 239 -15.51 -39.76 -12.63
CA ALA A 239 -15.91 -41.03 -13.20
C ALA A 239 -16.82 -41.79 -12.22
N PRO A 240 -17.69 -42.68 -12.72
CA PRO A 240 -18.51 -43.52 -11.86
C PRO A 240 -17.65 -44.29 -10.86
N PRO A 241 -18.00 -44.27 -9.55
CA PRO A 241 -17.19 -44.90 -8.53
C PRO A 241 -17.15 -46.42 -8.70
N SER A 242 -16.08 -47.04 -8.20
CA SER A 242 -15.95 -48.50 -8.07
C SER A 242 -15.42 -48.80 -6.66
N PRO A 243 -16.02 -49.75 -5.92
CA PRO A 243 -17.15 -50.61 -6.27
C PRO A 243 -18.51 -49.88 -6.21
N SER A 244 -19.52 -50.40 -6.90
CA SER A 244 -20.91 -49.94 -6.83
C SER A 244 -21.86 -51.13 -7.02
N ASP A 245 -23.08 -51.02 -6.50
CA ASP A 245 -24.08 -52.08 -6.58
C ASP A 245 -24.75 -52.11 -7.95
N GLU A 246 -25.10 -53.31 -8.42
CA GLU A 246 -25.83 -53.51 -9.68
C GLU A 246 -27.11 -52.66 -9.71
N GLY A 247 -27.34 -51.96 -10.81
CA GLY A 247 -28.46 -51.02 -10.95
C GLY A 247 -28.20 -49.61 -10.42
N SER A 248 -27.01 -49.33 -9.88
CA SER A 248 -26.62 -47.97 -9.50
C SER A 248 -26.60 -47.03 -10.71
N THR A 249 -26.98 -45.77 -10.50
CA THR A 249 -26.86 -44.71 -11.50
C THR A 249 -25.81 -43.70 -11.08
N HIS A 250 -25.10 -43.14 -12.05
CA HIS A 250 -24.13 -42.08 -11.82
C HIS A 250 -24.27 -41.01 -12.88
N ILE A 251 -24.29 -39.75 -12.48
CA ILE A 251 -24.35 -38.63 -13.42
C ILE A 251 -23.14 -37.75 -13.19
N ARG A 252 -22.51 -37.38 -14.30
CA ARG A 252 -21.40 -36.43 -14.28
C ARG A 252 -21.64 -35.29 -15.23
N LYS A 253 -21.03 -34.16 -14.89
CA LYS A 253 -21.01 -32.91 -15.65
C LYS A 253 -19.61 -32.69 -16.17
N LEU A 254 -19.48 -32.59 -17.48
CA LEU A 254 -18.22 -32.37 -18.18
C LEU A 254 -18.21 -30.96 -18.75
N LEU A 255 -17.11 -30.25 -18.51
CA LEU A 255 -16.82 -28.98 -19.13
C LEU A 255 -15.81 -29.24 -20.23
N THR A 256 -16.15 -28.94 -21.47
CA THR A 256 -15.30 -29.21 -22.64
C THR A 256 -15.20 -27.98 -23.53
N GLY A 257 -14.17 -27.92 -24.37
CA GLY A 257 -14.15 -27.00 -25.52
C GLY A 257 -15.07 -27.50 -26.65
N LEU A 258 -15.12 -26.76 -27.76
CA LEU A 258 -15.83 -27.17 -28.98
C LEU A 258 -15.36 -28.52 -29.54
N GLU A 259 -14.08 -28.81 -29.38
CA GLU A 259 -13.42 -30.03 -29.87
C GLU A 259 -13.69 -31.25 -28.95
N GLY A 260 -14.49 -31.10 -27.89
CA GLY A 260 -14.79 -32.15 -26.93
C GLY A 260 -13.69 -32.41 -25.91
N GLN A 261 -12.56 -31.70 -25.99
CA GLN A 261 -11.48 -31.80 -25.02
C GLN A 261 -11.89 -31.19 -23.67
N LYS A 262 -11.70 -31.98 -22.61
CA LYS A 262 -11.99 -31.61 -21.23
C LYS A 262 -11.26 -30.32 -20.81
N LEU A 263 -11.99 -29.39 -20.22
CA LEU A 263 -11.55 -28.07 -19.74
C LEU A 263 -10.85 -27.17 -20.77
N ASN A 264 -10.85 -27.53 -22.05
CA ASN A 264 -10.32 -26.65 -23.09
C ASN A 264 -11.16 -25.36 -23.19
N ASN A 265 -10.51 -24.20 -23.27
CA ASN A 265 -11.09 -22.85 -23.21
C ASN A 265 -11.85 -22.51 -21.90
N TRP A 266 -11.72 -23.33 -20.85
CA TRP A 266 -12.27 -23.03 -19.53
C TRP A 266 -11.18 -22.49 -18.59
N GLU A 267 -11.47 -21.40 -17.89
CA GLU A 267 -10.59 -20.78 -16.91
C GLU A 267 -11.15 -20.94 -15.49
N VAL A 268 -10.32 -21.40 -14.55
CA VAL A 268 -10.65 -21.39 -13.12
C VAL A 268 -10.58 -19.95 -12.60
N THR A 269 -11.73 -19.45 -12.14
CA THR A 269 -11.87 -18.10 -11.57
C THR A 269 -11.76 -18.09 -10.05
N GLY A 270 -12.09 -19.21 -9.41
CA GLY A 270 -12.09 -19.33 -7.96
C GLY A 270 -12.05 -20.78 -7.51
N VAL A 271 -11.44 -21.00 -6.35
CA VAL A 271 -11.50 -22.28 -5.64
C VAL A 271 -11.85 -22.00 -4.20
N ARG A 272 -12.77 -22.77 -3.64
CA ARG A 272 -13.20 -22.70 -2.26
C ARG A 272 -13.16 -24.08 -1.62
N MET A 273 -12.70 -24.13 -0.38
CA MET A 273 -12.77 -25.32 0.47
C MET A 273 -13.50 -24.96 1.75
N ASN A 274 -14.52 -25.72 2.13
CA ASN A 274 -15.31 -25.47 3.32
C ASN A 274 -15.88 -26.77 3.89
N GLN A 275 -16.15 -26.80 5.19
CA GLN A 275 -16.92 -27.90 5.77
C GLN A 275 -18.40 -27.72 5.49
N TYR A 276 -19.15 -28.81 5.50
CA TYR A 276 -20.60 -28.78 5.52
C TYR A 276 -21.15 -29.71 6.61
N ASP A 277 -22.28 -29.32 7.18
CA ASP A 277 -23.05 -30.10 8.14
C ASP A 277 -24.50 -30.28 7.63
N GLN A 278 -25.39 -30.78 8.48
CA GLN A 278 -26.81 -31.00 8.13
C GLN A 278 -27.56 -29.73 7.71
N TYR A 279 -27.06 -28.54 8.07
CA TYR A 279 -27.64 -27.24 7.71
C TYR A 279 -26.96 -26.60 6.50
N GLY A 280 -25.92 -27.23 5.95
CA GLY A 280 -25.20 -26.78 4.78
C GLY A 280 -23.79 -26.30 5.10
N ARG A 281 -23.32 -25.29 4.35
CA ARG A 281 -21.91 -24.86 4.36
C ARG A 281 -21.57 -24.06 5.62
N VAL A 282 -20.50 -24.46 6.30
CA VAL A 282 -20.03 -23.81 7.53
C VAL A 282 -19.09 -22.64 7.18
N ALA A 283 -19.60 -21.40 7.23
CA ALA A 283 -18.85 -20.20 6.83
C ALA A 283 -17.49 -20.01 7.56
N ARG A 284 -17.38 -20.38 8.85
CA ARG A 284 -16.12 -20.22 9.61
C ARG A 284 -14.96 -21.09 9.11
N SER A 285 -15.25 -22.20 8.43
CA SER A 285 -14.24 -23.09 7.86
C SER A 285 -13.91 -22.75 6.40
N GLU A 286 -14.55 -21.74 5.83
CA GLU A 286 -14.33 -21.31 4.45
C GLU A 286 -12.89 -20.83 4.24
N VAL A 287 -12.26 -21.43 3.24
CA VAL A 287 -10.98 -21.02 2.69
C VAL A 287 -11.17 -20.79 1.20
N VAL A 288 -10.95 -19.54 0.78
CA VAL A 288 -10.92 -19.17 -0.64
C VAL A 288 -9.46 -19.13 -1.09
N ALA A 289 -9.19 -19.80 -2.22
CA ALA A 289 -7.87 -19.87 -2.81
C ALA A 289 -7.35 -18.49 -3.23
N THR A 290 -6.02 -18.33 -3.14
CA THR A 290 -5.37 -17.12 -3.64
C THR A 290 -5.25 -17.14 -5.17
N ARG A 291 -5.03 -15.97 -5.78
CA ARG A 291 -4.80 -15.86 -7.24
C ARG A 291 -3.64 -16.73 -7.74
N ASP A 292 -2.62 -16.97 -6.92
CA ASP A 292 -1.50 -17.83 -7.31
C ASP A 292 -1.90 -19.31 -7.44
N ILE A 293 -2.90 -19.74 -6.65
CA ILE A 293 -3.45 -21.10 -6.73
C ILE A 293 -4.27 -21.23 -8.01
N THR A 294 -5.20 -20.30 -8.28
CA THR A 294 -6.01 -20.34 -9.51
C THR A 294 -5.15 -20.24 -10.76
N ARG A 295 -4.17 -19.32 -10.80
CA ARG A 295 -3.21 -19.20 -11.91
C ARG A 295 -2.43 -20.50 -12.15
N ARG A 296 -2.04 -21.21 -11.08
CA ARG A 296 -1.32 -22.49 -11.21
C ARG A 296 -2.21 -23.60 -11.76
N LEU A 297 -3.49 -23.63 -11.37
CA LEU A 297 -4.46 -24.56 -11.94
C LEU A 297 -4.69 -24.27 -13.42
N ASN A 298 -4.94 -23.02 -13.82
CA ASN A 298 -5.10 -22.63 -15.23
C ASN A 298 -3.89 -23.02 -16.08
N LYS A 299 -2.68 -22.70 -15.62
CA LYS A 299 -1.45 -23.13 -16.32
C LYS A 299 -1.32 -24.67 -16.46
N THR A 300 -1.96 -25.43 -15.58
CA THR A 300 -1.98 -26.90 -15.66
C THR A 300 -3.08 -27.37 -16.61
N ILE A 301 -4.26 -26.73 -16.59
CA ILE A 301 -5.36 -26.95 -17.55
C ILE A 301 -4.86 -26.74 -18.98
N ASP A 302 -4.22 -25.61 -19.27
CA ASP A 302 -3.71 -25.25 -20.60
C ASP A 302 -2.73 -26.28 -21.18
N ARG A 303 -2.14 -27.12 -20.33
CA ARG A 303 -1.15 -28.14 -20.70
C ARG A 303 -1.64 -29.56 -20.44
N ALA A 304 -2.84 -29.75 -19.89
CA ALA A 304 -3.28 -31.04 -19.37
C ALA A 304 -3.30 -32.12 -20.47
N ALA A 305 -3.57 -31.71 -21.71
CA ALA A 305 -3.52 -32.55 -22.91
C ALA A 305 -2.17 -33.26 -23.13
N ASP A 306 -1.07 -32.57 -22.81
CA ASP A 306 0.30 -32.99 -23.10
C ASP A 306 0.97 -33.67 -21.90
N LEU A 307 0.28 -33.71 -20.75
CA LEU A 307 0.85 -34.18 -19.49
C LEU A 307 0.31 -35.56 -19.15
N ASP A 308 1.20 -36.45 -18.71
CA ASP A 308 0.80 -37.71 -18.09
C ASP A 308 0.20 -37.47 -16.67
N GLU A 309 -0.44 -38.50 -16.12
CA GLU A 309 -1.10 -38.44 -14.82
C GLU A 309 -0.14 -38.07 -13.67
N ASP A 310 1.09 -38.61 -13.70
CA ASP A 310 2.12 -38.33 -12.69
C ASP A 310 2.62 -36.88 -12.76
N GLN A 311 2.70 -36.30 -13.96
CA GLN A 311 3.07 -34.92 -14.20
C GLN A 311 1.96 -33.98 -13.74
N ILE A 312 0.70 -34.30 -14.03
CA ILE A 312 -0.47 -33.56 -13.53
C ILE A 312 -0.47 -33.58 -11.99
N SER A 313 -0.36 -34.77 -11.39
CA SER A 313 -0.31 -34.96 -9.93
C SER A 313 0.79 -34.13 -9.27
N ARG A 314 2.02 -34.16 -9.82
CA ARG A 314 3.15 -33.34 -9.34
C ARG A 314 2.87 -31.84 -9.42
N ARG A 315 2.15 -31.36 -10.44
CA ARG A 315 1.81 -29.94 -10.62
C ARG A 315 0.70 -29.46 -9.70
N VAL A 316 -0.30 -30.30 -9.41
CA VAL A 316 -1.42 -29.95 -8.52
C VAL A 316 -1.13 -30.20 -7.04
N ARG A 317 -0.19 -31.08 -6.68
CA ARG A 317 0.19 -31.33 -5.27
C ARG A 317 0.54 -30.07 -4.48
N PRO A 318 1.29 -29.07 -5.02
CA PRO A 318 1.52 -27.80 -4.33
C PRO A 318 0.24 -26.97 -4.10
N VAL A 319 -0.75 -27.08 -5.00
CA VAL A 319 -2.08 -26.45 -4.84
C VAL A 319 -2.80 -27.09 -3.66
N ALA A 320 -2.92 -28.42 -3.66
CA ALA A 320 -3.56 -29.18 -2.59
C ALA A 320 -2.92 -28.89 -1.22
N ARG A 321 -1.58 -28.92 -1.14
CA ARG A 321 -0.83 -28.63 0.09
C ARG A 321 -1.12 -27.23 0.65
N LYS A 322 -1.19 -26.21 -0.22
CA LYS A 322 -1.50 -24.83 0.20
C LYS A 322 -2.94 -24.71 0.70
N LEU A 323 -3.91 -25.26 -0.03
CA LEU A 323 -5.32 -25.22 0.35
C LEU A 323 -5.56 -25.93 1.69
N VAL A 324 -5.07 -27.17 1.83
CA VAL A 324 -5.19 -27.93 3.08
C VAL A 324 -4.46 -27.24 4.23
N GLY A 325 -3.28 -26.66 3.98
CA GLY A 325 -2.54 -25.90 4.99
C GLY A 325 -3.29 -24.66 5.49
N GLN A 326 -4.00 -23.96 4.62
CA GLN A 326 -4.88 -22.84 4.97
C GLN A 326 -6.14 -23.32 5.70
N PHE A 327 -6.77 -24.37 5.20
CA PHE A 327 -7.98 -24.98 5.74
C PHE A 327 -7.77 -25.53 7.15
N ARG A 328 -6.65 -26.20 7.40
CA ARG A 328 -6.27 -26.72 8.72
C ARG A 328 -6.25 -25.65 9.81
N ARG A 329 -5.93 -24.39 9.45
CA ARG A 329 -5.92 -23.26 10.40
C ARG A 329 -7.32 -22.76 10.76
N LYS A 330 -8.35 -23.21 10.03
CA LYS A 330 -9.75 -22.79 10.18
C LYS A 330 -10.64 -23.86 10.83
N ILE A 331 -10.21 -25.11 10.83
CA ILE A 331 -10.94 -26.21 11.44
C ILE A 331 -10.49 -26.44 12.89
N SER A 332 -11.44 -26.71 13.78
CA SER A 332 -11.16 -27.21 15.13
C SER A 332 -11.13 -28.74 15.15
N PRO A 333 -10.46 -29.37 16.13
CA PRO A 333 -10.46 -30.83 16.28
C PRO A 333 -11.88 -31.42 16.34
N ARG A 334 -12.82 -30.74 17.01
CA ARG A 334 -14.22 -31.18 17.11
C ARG A 334 -14.95 -31.11 15.77
N SER A 335 -14.65 -30.11 14.95
CA SER A 335 -15.27 -29.98 13.62
C SER A 335 -14.58 -30.81 12.55
N ALA A 336 -13.36 -31.29 12.76
CA ALA A 336 -12.54 -31.91 11.72
C ALA A 336 -13.21 -33.16 11.10
N MET A 337 -14.10 -33.83 11.82
CA MET A 337 -14.90 -34.97 11.34
C MET A 337 -15.94 -34.61 10.28
N LEU A 338 -16.32 -33.33 10.18
CA LEU A 338 -17.33 -32.90 9.23
C LEU A 338 -16.84 -33.12 7.78
N PRO A 339 -17.73 -33.53 6.88
CA PRO A 339 -17.46 -33.57 5.45
C PRO A 339 -16.98 -32.23 4.90
N ILE A 340 -16.20 -32.30 3.83
CA ILE A 340 -15.55 -31.15 3.23
C ILE A 340 -15.99 -31.05 1.78
N ALA A 341 -16.42 -29.87 1.37
CA ALA A 341 -16.70 -29.55 -0.02
C ALA A 341 -15.56 -28.73 -0.62
N ILE A 342 -15.23 -29.02 -1.87
CA ILE A 342 -14.32 -28.27 -2.72
C ILE A 342 -15.11 -27.74 -3.90
N ASP A 343 -15.28 -26.42 -3.96
CA ASP A 343 -15.94 -25.78 -5.09
C ASP A 343 -14.90 -25.14 -6.00
N ILE A 344 -15.02 -25.38 -7.30
CA ILE A 344 -14.14 -24.82 -8.32
C ILE A 344 -15.03 -24.11 -9.32
N ALA A 345 -14.88 -22.79 -9.39
CA ALA A 345 -15.62 -21.93 -10.30
C ALA A 345 -14.85 -21.77 -11.61
N PHE A 346 -15.57 -21.94 -12.71
CA PHE A 346 -15.05 -21.86 -14.06
C PHE A 346 -15.76 -20.76 -14.85
N GLN A 347 -15.04 -20.19 -15.81
CA GLN A 347 -15.62 -19.33 -16.85
C GLN A 347 -15.11 -19.75 -18.22
N GLY A 348 -15.94 -19.61 -19.25
CA GLY A 348 -15.56 -19.83 -20.64
C GLY A 348 -16.30 -18.89 -21.57
N VAL A 349 -15.77 -18.64 -22.76
CA VAL A 349 -16.42 -17.76 -23.74
C VAL A 349 -17.55 -18.52 -24.43
N HIS A 350 -18.74 -17.92 -24.49
CA HIS A 350 -19.88 -18.52 -25.17
C HIS A 350 -19.55 -18.78 -26.65
N GLY A 351 -19.81 -20.01 -27.11
CA GLY A 351 -19.47 -20.46 -28.45
C GLY A 351 -18.09 -21.09 -28.57
N GLU A 352 -17.23 -21.01 -27.55
CA GLU A 352 -15.92 -21.70 -27.51
C GLU A 352 -15.91 -22.88 -26.54
N VAL A 353 -16.88 -22.91 -25.61
CA VAL A 353 -17.04 -23.94 -24.59
C VAL A 353 -18.41 -24.61 -24.63
N ARG A 354 -18.49 -25.81 -24.06
CA ARG A 354 -19.70 -26.63 -23.91
C ARG A 354 -19.78 -27.25 -22.51
N ILE A 355 -21.01 -27.49 -22.06
CA ILE A 355 -21.31 -28.24 -20.85
C ILE A 355 -22.08 -29.49 -21.28
N ARG A 356 -21.55 -30.66 -20.97
CA ARG A 356 -22.12 -31.95 -21.34
C ARG A 356 -22.44 -32.77 -20.10
N PHE A 357 -23.61 -33.37 -20.06
CA PHE A 357 -23.99 -34.30 -19.01
C PHE A 357 -24.00 -35.72 -19.54
N GLU A 358 -23.57 -36.64 -18.69
CA GLU A 358 -23.54 -38.07 -18.98
C GLU A 358 -24.21 -38.83 -17.85
N LEU A 359 -25.16 -39.70 -18.21
CA LEU A 359 -25.84 -40.60 -17.29
C LEU A 359 -25.31 -42.02 -17.52
N TYR A 360 -24.78 -42.62 -16.47
CA TYR A 360 -24.31 -43.99 -16.42
C TYR A 360 -25.25 -44.86 -15.59
N TYR A 361 -25.34 -46.13 -15.96
CA TYR A 361 -26.03 -47.17 -15.22
C TYR A 361 -25.11 -48.39 -15.11
N LEU A 362 -25.02 -48.96 -13.91
CA LEU A 362 -24.22 -50.16 -13.68
C LEU A 362 -25.02 -51.39 -14.07
N GLU A 363 -24.57 -52.07 -15.12
CA GLU A 363 -25.17 -53.30 -15.63
C GLU A 363 -24.09 -54.39 -15.79
N GLN A 364 -24.32 -55.55 -15.18
CA GLN A 364 -23.41 -56.69 -15.14
C GLN A 364 -22.03 -56.32 -14.61
N GLY A 365 -21.98 -55.47 -13.57
CA GLY A 365 -20.74 -54.97 -12.99
C GLY A 365 -19.93 -54.05 -13.92
N ARG A 366 -20.52 -53.52 -14.99
CA ARG A 366 -19.90 -52.56 -15.90
C ARG A 366 -20.74 -51.30 -16.02
N TRP A 367 -20.08 -50.15 -15.95
CA TRP A 367 -20.74 -48.87 -16.17
C TRP A 367 -21.04 -48.68 -17.66
N ARG A 368 -22.32 -48.54 -17.98
CA ARG A 368 -22.80 -48.26 -19.35
C ARG A 368 -23.32 -46.84 -19.42
N LEU A 369 -22.91 -46.10 -20.45
CA LEU A 369 -23.49 -44.79 -20.77
C LEU A 369 -24.92 -45.01 -21.29
N VAL A 370 -25.90 -44.42 -20.61
CA VAL A 370 -27.33 -44.54 -20.91
C VAL A 370 -27.83 -43.35 -21.71
N ASP A 371 -27.43 -42.15 -21.32
CA ASP A 371 -27.87 -40.90 -21.95
C ASP A 371 -26.75 -39.86 -21.91
N LEU A 372 -26.78 -38.96 -22.88
CA LEU A 372 -25.86 -37.84 -23.02
C LEU A 372 -26.62 -36.64 -23.57
N TRP A 373 -26.46 -35.48 -22.94
CA TRP A 373 -27.13 -34.26 -23.37
C TRP A 373 -26.36 -33.00 -23.02
N GLU A 374 -26.62 -31.92 -23.77
CA GLU A 374 -26.19 -30.56 -23.45
C GLU A 374 -27.42 -29.78 -22.95
N PRO A 375 -27.27 -28.93 -21.91
CA PRO A 375 -28.37 -28.12 -21.42
C PRO A 375 -28.63 -26.96 -22.39
N GLU A 376 -29.86 -26.47 -22.43
CA GLU A 376 -30.12 -25.13 -22.97
C GLU A 376 -29.48 -24.10 -22.03
N MET A 377 -28.67 -23.18 -22.57
CA MET A 377 -27.94 -22.17 -21.79
C MET A 377 -28.55 -20.78 -21.99
N THR A 378 -28.77 -20.08 -20.88
CA THR A 378 -28.99 -18.62 -20.86
C THR A 378 -27.64 -17.90 -20.88
N VAL A 379 -27.40 -17.14 -21.93
CA VAL A 379 -26.14 -16.42 -22.14
C VAL A 379 -26.31 -14.99 -21.62
N SER A 380 -25.87 -14.74 -20.39
CA SER A 380 -25.84 -13.40 -19.80
C SER A 380 -24.44 -12.81 -19.93
N GLY A 381 -24.24 -11.98 -20.96
CA GLY A 381 -22.89 -11.58 -21.38
C GLY A 381 -22.19 -12.69 -22.18
N ARG A 382 -21.10 -12.39 -22.88
CA ARG A 382 -20.39 -13.36 -23.76
C ARG A 382 -19.68 -14.49 -22.98
N MET A 383 -19.95 -14.67 -21.70
CA MET A 383 -19.29 -15.60 -20.80
C MET A 383 -20.29 -16.60 -20.24
N ILE A 384 -19.87 -17.87 -20.16
CA ILE A 384 -20.56 -18.95 -19.47
C ILE A 384 -19.83 -19.18 -18.15
N HIS A 385 -20.59 -19.31 -17.07
CA HIS A 385 -20.08 -19.58 -15.73
C HIS A 385 -20.57 -20.93 -15.25
N GLU A 386 -19.72 -21.72 -14.61
CA GLU A 386 -20.10 -23.04 -14.10
C GLU A 386 -19.26 -23.43 -12.89
N ASN A 387 -19.77 -24.31 -12.04
CA ASN A 387 -19.07 -24.76 -10.84
C ASN A 387 -18.98 -26.28 -10.77
N PHE A 388 -17.81 -26.79 -10.40
CA PHE A 388 -17.68 -28.14 -9.86
C PHE A 388 -17.70 -28.13 -8.35
N THR A 389 -18.41 -29.09 -7.75
CA THR A 389 -18.39 -29.36 -6.31
C THR A 389 -17.96 -30.80 -6.07
N TYR A 390 -16.83 -30.97 -5.39
CA TYR A 390 -16.32 -32.27 -4.95
C TYR A 390 -16.51 -32.43 -3.45
N SER A 391 -16.76 -33.66 -3.00
CA SER A 391 -16.93 -34.00 -1.59
C SER A 391 -15.76 -34.87 -1.12
N LEU A 392 -15.14 -34.47 -0.01
CA LEU A 392 -14.05 -35.18 0.65
C LEU A 392 -14.44 -35.54 2.08
N SER A 393 -13.95 -36.70 2.53
CA SER A 393 -14.20 -37.18 3.89
C SER A 393 -13.40 -36.41 4.93
N GLY A 394 -14.06 -36.03 6.03
CA GLY A 394 -13.43 -35.44 7.21
C GLY A 394 -12.53 -36.43 7.97
N LEU A 395 -12.13 -36.02 9.18
CA LEU A 395 -11.32 -36.81 10.11
C LEU A 395 -12.02 -38.12 10.48
N ARG A 396 -11.32 -39.24 10.31
CA ARG A 396 -11.85 -40.56 10.70
C ARG A 396 -11.71 -40.79 12.21
N PRO A 397 -12.57 -41.62 12.84
CA PRO A 397 -12.40 -42.00 14.25
C PRO A 397 -11.01 -42.61 14.50
N GLY A 398 -10.28 -42.09 15.49
CA GLY A 398 -8.92 -42.54 15.84
C GLY A 398 -7.79 -42.03 14.94
N GLU A 399 -8.09 -41.30 13.87
CA GLU A 399 -7.07 -40.72 12.99
C GLU A 399 -6.37 -39.52 13.67
N PRO A 400 -5.03 -39.50 13.79
CA PRO A 400 -4.32 -38.32 14.27
C PRO A 400 -4.46 -37.14 13.30
N GLN A 401 -4.58 -35.91 13.81
CA GLN A 401 -4.77 -34.69 13.00
C GLN A 401 -3.69 -34.50 11.91
N ASN A 402 -2.44 -34.92 12.19
CA ASN A 402 -1.34 -34.84 11.24
C ASN A 402 -1.51 -35.85 10.09
N THR A 403 -1.98 -37.07 10.39
CA THR A 403 -2.30 -38.10 9.41
C THR A 403 -3.45 -37.65 8.52
N PHE A 404 -4.51 -37.11 9.13
CA PHE A 404 -5.63 -36.50 8.41
C PHE A 404 -5.20 -35.39 7.45
N SER A 405 -4.33 -34.50 7.91
CA SER A 405 -3.85 -33.39 7.06
C SER A 405 -3.07 -33.90 5.83
N ARG A 406 -2.30 -34.99 5.98
CA ARG A 406 -1.57 -35.61 4.85
C ARG A 406 -2.55 -36.33 3.93
N ARG A 407 -3.43 -37.16 4.47
CA ARG A 407 -4.46 -37.85 3.68
C ARG A 407 -5.32 -36.87 2.90
N LEU A 408 -5.82 -35.80 3.54
CA LEU A 408 -6.63 -34.78 2.87
C LEU A 408 -5.87 -34.07 1.75
N GLN A 409 -4.56 -33.89 1.89
CA GLN A 409 -3.72 -33.37 0.82
C GLN A 409 -3.63 -34.36 -0.35
N ASP A 410 -3.49 -35.65 -0.08
CA ASP A 410 -3.42 -36.70 -1.10
C ASP A 410 -4.78 -36.86 -1.78
N ASP A 411 -5.88 -36.94 -1.02
CA ASP A 411 -7.26 -36.98 -1.52
C ASP A 411 -7.55 -35.79 -2.45
N LEU A 412 -7.20 -34.57 -2.04
CA LEU A 412 -7.36 -33.37 -2.87
C LEU A 412 -6.43 -33.38 -4.10
N THR A 413 -5.23 -33.96 -3.99
CA THR A 413 -4.33 -34.12 -5.13
C THR A 413 -4.94 -35.07 -6.16
N THR A 414 -5.50 -36.20 -5.72
CA THR A 414 -6.19 -37.18 -6.57
C THR A 414 -7.37 -36.53 -7.28
N VAL A 415 -8.27 -35.85 -6.54
CA VAL A 415 -9.43 -35.18 -7.14
C VAL A 415 -9.02 -34.13 -8.18
N LEU A 416 -8.02 -33.29 -7.88
CA LEU A 416 -7.53 -32.31 -8.85
C LEU A 416 -6.83 -32.96 -10.05
N THR A 417 -6.23 -34.13 -9.87
CA THR A 417 -5.61 -34.90 -10.95
C THR A 417 -6.67 -35.50 -11.86
N GLU A 418 -7.70 -36.13 -11.30
CA GLU A 418 -8.84 -36.68 -12.06
C GLU A 418 -9.62 -35.60 -12.80
N MET A 419 -9.80 -34.42 -12.18
CA MET A 419 -10.41 -33.27 -12.83
C MET A 419 -9.65 -32.86 -14.10
N LEU A 420 -8.33 -32.87 -14.06
CA LEU A 420 -7.48 -32.46 -15.19
C LEU A 420 -7.16 -33.59 -16.16
N ARG A 421 -7.31 -34.84 -15.74
CA ARG A 421 -7.01 -36.01 -16.57
C ARG A 421 -7.87 -35.99 -17.82
N HIS A 422 -7.21 -36.10 -18.97
CA HIS A 422 -7.89 -36.35 -20.23
C HIS A 422 -8.38 -37.80 -20.23
N GLU A 423 -9.69 -38.00 -20.07
CA GLU A 423 -10.28 -39.27 -20.47
C GLU A 423 -10.44 -39.26 -21.99
N PRO A 424 -9.94 -40.28 -22.70
CA PRO A 424 -10.34 -40.45 -24.09
C PRO A 424 -11.87 -40.52 -24.12
N PRO A 425 -12.54 -39.86 -25.09
CA PRO A 425 -13.97 -39.98 -25.23
C PRO A 425 -14.30 -41.46 -25.21
N ALA A 426 -15.21 -41.88 -24.32
CA ALA A 426 -15.63 -43.26 -24.23
C ALA A 426 -16.03 -43.69 -25.65
N HIS A 427 -15.14 -44.43 -26.32
CA HIS A 427 -15.39 -44.85 -27.69
C HIS A 427 -16.69 -45.63 -27.64
N ASP A 428 -17.62 -45.19 -28.48
CA ASP A 428 -18.92 -45.79 -28.77
C ASP A 428 -18.68 -47.23 -29.27
N THR A 429 -18.34 -48.11 -28.34
CA THR A 429 -17.97 -49.51 -28.58
C THR A 429 -19.24 -50.32 -28.46
N GLY A 430 -20.11 -50.12 -29.44
CA GLY A 430 -21.26 -50.97 -29.66
C GLY A 430 -22.53 -50.16 -29.75
N ALA A 431 -22.93 -49.91 -31.01
CA ALA A 431 -24.28 -49.64 -31.46
C ALA A 431 -25.30 -49.70 -30.32
N SER A 432 -25.80 -48.53 -29.92
CA SER A 432 -26.95 -48.36 -29.06
C SER A 432 -28.04 -49.37 -29.45
N ARG A 433 -28.08 -50.53 -28.76
CA ARG A 433 -29.23 -51.41 -28.85
C ARG A 433 -30.39 -50.59 -28.32
N PRO A 434 -31.51 -50.49 -29.07
CA PRO A 434 -32.68 -49.77 -28.60
C PRO A 434 -33.03 -50.29 -27.21
N ILE A 435 -33.11 -49.37 -26.25
CA ILE A 435 -33.53 -49.68 -24.88
C ILE A 435 -34.91 -50.32 -25.01
N PRO A 436 -35.11 -51.59 -24.58
CA PRO A 436 -36.42 -52.19 -24.59
C PRO A 436 -37.36 -51.31 -23.74
N PRO A 437 -38.60 -51.07 -24.17
CA PRO A 437 -39.54 -50.27 -23.40
C PRO A 437 -39.64 -50.85 -21.99
N LEU A 438 -39.50 -49.98 -20.98
CA LEU A 438 -39.72 -50.36 -19.58
C LEU A 438 -41.12 -51.00 -19.47
N PRO A 439 -41.26 -52.13 -18.74
CA PRO A 439 -42.57 -52.70 -18.47
C PRO A 439 -43.45 -51.65 -17.76
N ALA A 440 -44.69 -51.55 -18.23
CA ALA A 440 -45.69 -50.58 -17.79
C ALA A 440 -46.08 -50.73 -16.31
#